data_AF-A0A2K4FDN2-F1
#
_entry.id   AF-A0A2K4FDN2-F1
#
_cell.length_a   1.000
_cell.length_b   1.000
_cell.length_c   1.000
_cell.angle_alpha   90.00
_cell.angle_beta   90.00
_cell.angle_gamma   90.00
#
_symmetry.space_group_name_H-M   'P 1'
#
loop_
_entity.id
_entity.type
_entity.pdbx_description
1 polymer ?
#
loop_
_entity_poly.entity_id
_entity_poly.type
_entity_poly.pdbx_seq_one_letter_code
_entity_poly.pdbx_strand_id
1 'polypeptide(L)'
;METITIDAIEKNSKYKIVNYNSQLFIIDINKSKLTYIFPLLNYVIRHKMIEISEIDKSNINISHLDEDDKKLGNKLGFLGAGIGPFISVIGRPLLDYMNFRTNFLLNIFLILIAIISSLFIKSLVDRKKKISLSNNKCKAYAFVLPEIKHIIKNILINIILIFFIVMLSIGTITLRISSVIFILGIMMFTIILSSQNVYIYDKINTRGKIGGVRWRK
;
A
#
# COMPACT_ATOMS: atom_id res chain seq x y z
N MET A 1 -19.80 1.20 17.46
CA MET A 1 -18.91 1.83 16.46
C MET A 1 -19.74 2.79 15.66
N GLU A 2 -19.29 4.04 15.58
CA GLU A 2 -20.01 5.13 14.90
C GLU A 2 -19.62 5.18 13.42
N THR A 3 -20.51 5.68 12.57
CA THR A 3 -20.27 5.81 11.13
C THR A 3 -19.45 7.06 10.83
N ILE A 4 -18.48 6.93 9.93
CA ILE A 4 -17.60 8.02 9.48
C ILE A 4 -17.47 8.00 7.96
N THR A 5 -17.00 9.09 7.38
CA THR A 5 -16.47 9.09 6.01
C THR A 5 -14.95 9.14 6.05
N ILE A 6 -14.33 8.37 5.16
CA ILE A 6 -12.87 8.33 4.99
C ILE A 6 -12.57 8.77 3.57
N ASP A 7 -11.85 9.88 3.45
CA ASP A 7 -11.59 10.56 2.20
C ASP A 7 -10.11 10.48 1.84
N ALA A 8 -9.87 10.24 0.55
CA ALA A 8 -8.54 10.22 -0.02
C ALA A 8 -8.05 11.63 -0.30
N ILE A 9 -6.74 11.85 -0.09
CA ILE A 9 -6.07 13.09 -0.44
C ILE A 9 -5.39 12.88 -1.80
N GLU A 10 -5.51 13.85 -2.70
CA GLU A 10 -4.95 13.76 -4.05
C GLU A 10 -3.43 13.49 -4.00
N LYS A 11 -2.99 12.51 -4.79
CA LYS A 11 -1.58 12.05 -4.89
C LYS A 11 -0.94 11.66 -3.55
N ASN A 12 -1.70 11.58 -2.46
CA ASN A 12 -1.21 11.25 -1.13
C ASN A 12 -1.82 9.94 -0.61
N SER A 13 -0.98 8.91 -0.63
CA SER A 13 -1.38 7.58 -0.18
C SER A 13 -1.10 7.30 1.29
N LYS A 14 -0.43 8.24 1.97
CA LYS A 14 0.05 8.08 3.34
C LYS A 14 -0.99 8.59 4.34
N TYR A 15 -1.57 9.75 4.05
CA TYR A 15 -2.56 10.40 4.89
C TYR A 15 -3.96 10.21 4.34
N LYS A 16 -4.95 10.13 5.24
CA LYS A 16 -6.37 10.14 4.89
C LYS A 16 -7.13 11.08 5.82
N ILE A 17 -8.23 11.62 5.31
CA ILE A 17 -9.14 12.48 6.05
C ILE A 17 -10.27 11.62 6.60
N VAL A 18 -10.65 11.87 7.85
CA VAL A 18 -11.76 11.22 8.54
C VAL A 18 -12.71 12.30 9.00
N ASN A 19 -13.94 12.28 8.53
CA ASN A 19 -15.01 13.14 9.06
C ASN A 19 -15.69 12.43 10.22
N TYR A 20 -15.62 13.04 11.39
CA TYR A 20 -16.20 12.52 12.63
C TYR A 20 -16.82 13.67 13.43
N ASN A 21 -18.11 13.57 13.78
CA ASN A 21 -18.85 14.59 14.53
C ASN A 21 -18.69 16.01 13.97
N SER A 22 -18.79 16.16 12.64
CA SER A 22 -18.62 17.44 11.92
C SER A 22 -17.23 18.07 12.03
N GLN A 23 -16.24 17.31 12.53
CA GLN A 23 -14.83 17.70 12.58
C GLN A 23 -14.03 16.84 11.61
N LEU A 24 -13.08 17.47 10.93
CA LEU A 24 -12.18 16.79 9.99
C LEU A 24 -10.87 16.46 10.70
N PHE A 25 -10.46 15.20 10.60
CA PHE A 25 -9.22 14.70 11.16
C PHE A 25 -8.34 14.08 10.08
N ILE A 26 -7.03 14.25 10.19
CA ILE A 26 -6.05 13.51 9.42
C ILE A 26 -5.52 12.35 10.24
N ILE A 27 -5.44 11.20 9.57
CA ILE A 27 -4.77 10.00 10.07
C ILE A 27 -3.59 9.65 9.15
N ASP A 28 -2.53 9.11 9.75
CA ASP A 28 -1.37 8.57 9.04
C ASP A 28 -1.44 7.04 9.03
N ILE A 29 -1.75 6.48 7.86
CA ILE A 29 -1.96 5.04 7.65
C ILE A 29 -0.64 4.27 7.60
N ASN A 30 0.45 4.99 7.34
CA ASN A 30 1.80 4.43 7.24
C ASN A 30 2.71 4.93 8.37
N LYS A 31 2.11 5.26 9.52
CA LYS A 31 2.85 5.76 10.68
C LYS A 31 3.90 4.76 11.18
N SER A 32 3.55 3.48 11.23
CA SER A 32 4.46 2.41 11.64
C SER A 32 5.03 1.72 10.42
N LYS A 33 6.36 1.51 10.37
CA LYS A 33 6.98 0.72 9.30
C LYS A 33 6.48 -0.73 9.26
N LEU A 34 5.92 -1.24 10.37
CA LEU A 34 5.30 -2.56 10.41
C LEU A 34 4.07 -2.65 9.51
N THR A 35 3.37 -1.54 9.26
CA THR A 35 2.20 -1.54 8.35
C THR A 35 2.60 -1.66 6.87
N TYR A 36 3.89 -1.61 6.55
CA TYR A 36 4.41 -1.97 5.21
C TYR A 36 4.46 -3.47 5.00
N ILE A 37 4.80 -4.23 6.04
CA ILE A 37 4.88 -5.69 5.96
C ILE A 37 3.49 -6.28 6.19
N PHE A 38 2.76 -5.71 7.13
CA PHE A 38 1.41 -6.13 7.50
C PHE A 38 0.41 -4.98 7.33
N PRO A 39 -0.05 -4.67 6.10
CA PRO A 39 -1.04 -3.63 5.84
C PRO A 39 -2.32 -3.77 6.68
N LEU A 40 -2.76 -5.02 6.92
CA LEU A 40 -3.94 -5.35 7.72
C LEU A 40 -3.85 -4.88 9.18
N LEU A 41 -2.63 -4.61 9.68
CA LEU A 41 -2.39 -4.11 11.02
C LEU A 41 -3.05 -2.74 11.25
N ASN A 42 -3.35 -2.00 10.18
CA ASN A 42 -4.09 -0.74 10.25
C ASN A 42 -5.53 -0.88 10.77
N TYR A 43 -6.12 -2.07 10.73
CA TYR A 43 -7.46 -2.31 11.28
C TYR A 43 -7.46 -2.56 12.78
N VAL A 44 -6.31 -2.97 13.34
CA VAL A 44 -6.17 -3.36 14.75
C VAL A 44 -5.31 -2.40 15.56
N ILE A 45 -4.73 -1.38 14.93
CA ILE A 45 -3.98 -0.30 15.58
C ILE A 45 -4.82 0.97 15.66
N ARG A 46 -4.71 1.69 16.78
CA ARG A 46 -5.29 3.02 16.92
C ARG A 46 -4.48 4.06 16.15
N HIS A 47 -5.15 4.78 15.29
CA HIS A 47 -4.60 5.90 14.54
C HIS A 47 -4.58 7.17 15.38
N LYS A 48 -3.51 7.95 15.28
CA LYS A 48 -3.45 9.30 15.83
C LYS A 48 -4.34 10.19 14.93
N MET A 49 -5.32 10.84 15.53
CA MET A 49 -6.20 11.80 14.86
C MET A 49 -5.69 13.22 15.14
N ILE A 50 -5.36 13.94 14.06
CA ILE A 50 -4.94 15.34 14.08
C ILE A 50 -6.07 16.15 13.46
N GLU A 51 -6.63 17.10 14.19
CA GLU A 51 -7.70 17.95 13.67
C GLU A 51 -7.16 18.91 12.61
N ILE A 52 -7.88 19.03 11.50
CA ILE A 52 -7.52 19.92 10.39
C ILE A 52 -8.07 21.31 10.68
N SER A 53 -7.20 22.31 10.73
CA SER A 53 -7.61 23.72 10.84
C SER A 53 -8.25 24.20 9.53
N GLU A 54 -9.04 25.27 9.57
CA GLU A 54 -9.64 25.84 8.35
C GLU A 54 -8.61 26.27 7.29
N ILE A 55 -7.43 26.74 7.73
CA ILE A 55 -6.31 27.13 6.88
C ILE A 55 -5.70 25.89 6.19
N ASP A 56 -5.62 24.77 6.90
CA ASP A 56 -5.12 23.52 6.33
C ASP A 56 -6.15 22.89 5.37
N LYS A 57 -7.47 23.09 5.60
CA LYS A 57 -8.52 22.60 4.71
C LYS A 57 -8.41 23.19 3.30
N SER A 58 -8.10 24.48 3.16
CA SER A 58 -7.94 25.11 1.84
C SER A 58 -6.71 24.64 1.08
N ASN A 59 -5.71 24.10 1.78
CA ASN A 59 -4.45 23.64 1.19
C ASN A 59 -4.43 22.14 0.86
N ILE A 60 -5.45 21.39 1.27
CA ILE A 60 -5.55 19.95 1.03
C ILE A 60 -6.61 19.69 -0.02
N ASN A 61 -6.16 19.36 -1.23
CA ASN A 61 -7.04 18.86 -2.28
C ASN A 61 -7.49 17.45 -1.93
N ILE A 62 -8.77 17.33 -1.57
CA ILE A 62 -9.45 16.04 -1.50
C ILE A 62 -9.53 15.53 -2.94
N SER A 63 -9.09 14.31 -3.18
CA SER A 63 -9.17 13.75 -4.54
C SER A 63 -10.65 13.69 -4.94
N HIS A 64 -10.97 14.20 -6.13
CA HIS A 64 -12.21 13.93 -6.84
C HIS A 64 -11.87 12.98 -8.00
N LEU A 65 -12.64 11.90 -8.19
CA LEU A 65 -12.40 10.94 -9.26
C LEU A 65 -13.09 11.52 -10.47
N ASP A 66 -12.35 12.26 -11.28
CA ASP A 66 -12.83 12.69 -12.58
C ASP A 66 -12.95 11.46 -13.49
N GLU A 67 -13.96 11.44 -14.37
CA GLU A 67 -14.20 10.31 -15.28
C GLU A 67 -12.97 9.99 -16.16
N ASP A 68 -12.13 10.98 -16.40
CA ASP A 68 -10.91 10.85 -17.20
C ASP A 68 -9.80 10.06 -16.49
N ASP A 69 -9.68 10.14 -15.16
CA ASP A 69 -8.73 9.32 -14.39
C ASP A 69 -9.12 7.83 -14.40
N LYS A 70 -10.43 7.53 -14.38
CA LYS A 70 -10.95 6.17 -14.56
C LYS A 70 -10.64 5.63 -15.95
N LYS A 71 -10.77 6.47 -17.00
CA LYS A 71 -10.44 6.08 -18.38
C LYS A 71 -8.94 5.84 -18.55
N LEU A 72 -8.09 6.65 -17.93
CA LEU A 72 -6.63 6.48 -17.98
C LEU A 72 -6.19 5.19 -17.30
N GLY A 73 -6.72 4.89 -16.11
CA GLY A 73 -6.44 3.63 -15.40
C GLY A 73 -6.87 2.38 -16.19
N ASN A 74 -8.04 2.44 -16.83
CA ASN A 74 -8.51 1.37 -17.71
C ASN A 74 -7.65 1.22 -18.98
N LYS A 75 -7.18 2.32 -19.58
CA LYS A 75 -6.25 2.28 -20.72
C LYS A 75 -4.89 1.68 -20.36
N LEU A 76 -4.33 2.05 -19.20
CA LEU A 76 -3.07 1.48 -18.69
C LEU A 76 -3.20 -0.01 -18.38
N GLY A 77 -4.32 -0.44 -17.79
CA GLY A 77 -4.62 -1.85 -17.55
C GLY A 77 -4.75 -2.65 -18.86
N PHE A 78 -5.40 -2.07 -19.87
CA PHE A 78 -5.53 -2.67 -21.19
C PHE A 78 -4.19 -2.73 -21.95
N LEU A 79 -3.37 -1.69 -21.89
CA LEU A 79 -2.02 -1.65 -22.47
C LEU A 79 -1.11 -2.70 -21.83
N GLY A 80 -1.18 -2.87 -20.49
CA GLY A 80 -0.42 -3.92 -19.79
C GLY A 80 -0.84 -5.33 -20.20
N ALA A 81 -2.14 -5.57 -20.38
CA ALA A 81 -2.66 -6.86 -20.84
C ALA A 81 -2.33 -7.16 -22.32
N GLY A 82 -2.31 -6.14 -23.18
CA GLY A 82 -2.05 -6.29 -24.62
C GLY A 82 -0.56 -6.34 -25.01
N ILE A 83 0.29 -5.51 -24.38
CA ILE A 83 1.72 -5.38 -24.73
C ILE A 83 2.60 -6.33 -23.89
N GLY A 84 2.15 -6.72 -22.69
CA GLY A 84 2.87 -7.63 -21.80
C GLY A 84 3.35 -8.93 -22.46
N PRO A 85 2.50 -9.64 -23.24
CA PRO A 85 2.92 -10.84 -23.97
C PRO A 85 4.03 -10.58 -25.00
N PHE A 86 3.99 -9.45 -25.71
CA PHE A 86 5.03 -9.08 -26.70
C PHE A 86 6.37 -8.80 -26.03
N ILE A 87 6.37 -8.09 -24.89
CA ILE A 87 7.58 -7.88 -24.08
C ILE A 87 8.13 -9.22 -23.60
N SER A 88 7.28 -10.17 -23.22
CA SER A 88 7.71 -11.51 -22.82
C SER A 88 8.35 -12.30 -23.95
N VAL A 89 7.85 -12.16 -25.20
CA VAL A 89 8.42 -12.85 -26.37
C VAL A 89 9.76 -12.24 -26.77
N ILE A 90 9.88 -10.91 -26.78
CA ILE A 90 11.13 -10.21 -27.09
C ILE A 90 12.18 -10.42 -25.99
N GLY A 91 11.73 -10.48 -24.73
CA GLY A 91 12.60 -10.68 -23.57
C GLY A 91 13.10 -12.12 -23.40
N ARG A 92 12.54 -13.12 -24.11
CA ARG A 92 12.92 -14.55 -23.98
C ARG A 92 14.43 -14.81 -24.02
N PRO A 93 15.21 -14.24 -24.96
CA PRO A 93 16.65 -14.47 -25.03
C PRO A 93 17.39 -13.96 -23.80
N LEU A 94 16.89 -12.92 -23.12
CA LEU A 94 17.47 -12.47 -21.85
C LEU A 94 17.18 -13.45 -20.71
N LEU A 95 16.06 -14.19 -20.76
CA LEU A 95 15.70 -15.15 -19.71
C LEU A 95 16.72 -16.29 -19.61
N ASP A 96 17.31 -16.71 -20.73
CA ASP A 96 18.32 -17.79 -20.76
C ASP A 96 19.61 -17.41 -20.02
N TYR A 97 19.95 -16.11 -19.98
CA TYR A 97 21.10 -15.58 -19.23
C TYR A 97 20.78 -15.18 -17.79
N MET A 98 19.51 -15.18 -17.39
CA MET A 98 19.09 -14.77 -16.05
C MET A 98 19.14 -15.90 -15.01
N ASN A 99 19.50 -17.11 -15.44
CA ASN A 99 19.64 -18.27 -14.61
C ASN A 99 21.10 -18.43 -14.19
N PHE A 100 21.36 -18.48 -12.90
CA PHE A 100 22.71 -18.67 -12.37
C PHE A 100 22.70 -19.70 -11.24
N ARG A 101 23.82 -20.43 -11.14
CA ARG A 101 23.97 -21.45 -10.11
C ARG A 101 24.17 -20.77 -8.77
N THR A 102 23.42 -21.25 -7.78
CA THR A 102 23.40 -20.69 -6.44
C THR A 102 23.45 -21.81 -5.41
N ASN A 103 23.92 -21.46 -4.21
CA ASN A 103 23.83 -22.33 -3.05
C ASN A 103 22.67 -21.87 -2.17
N PHE A 104 22.17 -22.79 -1.34
CA PHE A 104 21.04 -22.55 -0.44
C PHE A 104 21.18 -21.25 0.38
N LEU A 105 22.36 -21.03 0.98
CA LEU A 105 22.62 -19.85 1.82
C LEU A 105 22.58 -18.53 1.02
N LEU A 106 23.08 -18.57 -0.22
CA LEU A 106 23.07 -17.43 -1.13
C LEU A 106 21.63 -17.11 -1.58
N ASN A 107 20.78 -18.12 -1.77
CA ASN A 107 19.36 -17.90 -2.11
C ASN A 107 18.59 -17.22 -0.99
N ILE A 108 18.81 -17.64 0.26
CA ILE A 108 18.23 -16.94 1.42
C ILE A 108 18.68 -15.49 1.45
N PHE A 109 19.97 -15.22 1.22
CA PHE A 109 20.51 -13.87 1.21
C PHE A 109 19.90 -13.00 0.11
N LEU A 110 19.74 -13.54 -1.10
CA LEU A 110 19.10 -12.85 -2.23
C LEU A 110 17.64 -12.50 -1.95
N ILE A 111 16.87 -13.43 -1.35
CA ILE A 111 15.48 -13.19 -0.96
C ILE A 111 15.40 -12.06 0.09
N LEU A 112 16.29 -12.08 1.09
CA LEU A 112 16.36 -11.03 2.11
C LEU A 112 16.68 -9.66 1.49
N ILE A 113 17.67 -9.60 0.59
CA ILE A 113 18.00 -8.36 -0.13
C ILE A 113 16.80 -7.85 -0.93
N ALA A 114 16.09 -8.74 -1.64
CA ALA A 114 14.92 -8.37 -2.43
C ALA A 114 13.81 -7.75 -1.56
N ILE A 115 13.52 -8.34 -0.40
CA ILE A 115 12.50 -7.83 0.52
C ILE A 115 12.95 -6.50 1.14
N ILE A 116 14.18 -6.43 1.65
CA ILE A 116 14.71 -5.22 2.32
C ILE A 116 14.78 -4.04 1.33
N SER A 117 15.27 -4.26 0.12
CA SER A 117 15.33 -3.21 -0.92
C SER A 117 13.94 -2.71 -1.30
N SER A 118 12.97 -3.60 -1.42
CA SER A 118 11.56 -3.25 -1.70
C SER A 118 10.96 -2.37 -0.59
N LEU A 119 11.17 -2.74 0.68
CA LEU A 119 10.73 -1.95 1.83
C LEU A 119 11.45 -0.59 1.91
N PHE A 120 12.72 -0.54 1.51
CA PHE A 120 13.48 0.71 1.44
C PHE A 120 12.90 1.66 0.39
N ILE A 121 12.61 1.17 -0.83
CA ILE A 121 11.94 1.94 -1.88
C ILE A 121 10.61 2.49 -1.36
N LYS A 122 9.79 1.63 -0.73
CA LYS A 122 8.51 2.06 -0.14
C LYS A 122 8.69 3.18 0.89
N SER A 123 9.67 3.05 1.79
CA SER A 123 9.98 4.09 2.77
C SER A 123 10.42 5.40 2.13
N LEU A 124 11.18 5.36 1.02
CA LEU A 124 11.58 6.58 0.30
C LEU A 124 10.38 7.28 -0.32
N VAL A 125 9.49 6.52 -0.97
CA VAL A 125 8.26 7.05 -1.57
C VAL A 125 7.37 7.71 -0.50
N ASP A 126 7.18 7.05 0.64
CA ASP A 126 6.33 7.57 1.72
C ASP A 126 6.90 8.82 2.40
N ARG A 127 8.24 8.96 2.48
CA ARG A 127 8.88 10.17 3.01
C ARG A 127 8.56 11.40 2.19
N LYS A 128 8.45 11.26 0.85
CA LYS A 128 8.10 12.35 -0.06
C LYS A 128 6.64 12.79 0.05
N LYS A 129 5.77 11.99 0.67
CA LYS A 129 4.32 12.25 0.81
C LYS A 129 3.94 12.90 2.15
N LYS A 130 4.89 13.48 2.89
CA LYS A 130 4.59 14.19 4.16
C LYS A 130 3.78 15.46 3.89
N ILE A 131 2.71 15.65 4.67
CA ILE A 131 1.92 16.90 4.69
C ILE A 131 2.35 17.72 5.90
N SER A 132 2.60 19.02 5.70
CA SER A 132 2.76 20.00 6.78
C SER A 132 1.39 20.50 7.22
N LEU A 133 1.04 20.28 8.48
CA LEU A 133 -0.17 20.86 9.09
C LEU A 133 0.22 21.97 10.06
N SER A 134 -0.52 23.07 10.04
CA SER A 134 -0.33 24.20 10.97
C SER A 134 -0.44 23.76 12.43
N ASN A 135 -1.39 22.87 12.74
CA ASN A 135 -1.61 22.33 14.08
C ASN A 135 -1.41 20.80 14.11
N ASN A 136 -0.20 20.35 14.44
CA ASN A 136 0.15 18.92 14.51
C ASN A 136 -0.25 18.23 15.84
N LYS A 137 -1.04 18.90 16.68
CA LYS A 137 -1.42 18.37 18.00
C LYS A 137 -2.38 17.19 17.84
N CYS A 138 -2.07 16.12 18.57
CA CYS A 138 -2.92 14.94 18.66
C CYS A 138 -4.18 15.29 19.45
N LYS A 139 -5.37 15.10 18.87
CA LYS A 139 -6.65 15.28 19.58
C LYS A 139 -7.20 13.97 20.12
N ALA A 140 -7.05 12.88 19.37
CA ALA A 140 -7.55 11.57 19.79
C ALA A 140 -6.75 10.41 19.21
N TYR A 141 -7.01 9.22 19.73
CA TYR A 141 -6.62 7.95 19.15
C TYR A 141 -7.84 7.09 18.90
N ALA A 142 -8.02 6.57 17.68
CA ALA A 142 -9.18 5.76 17.34
C ALA A 142 -8.86 4.64 16.35
N PHE A 143 -9.65 3.57 16.40
CA PHE A 143 -9.66 2.56 15.34
C PHE A 143 -10.51 3.08 14.18
N VAL A 144 -9.95 3.07 12.98
CA VAL A 144 -10.60 3.55 11.76
C VAL A 144 -10.68 2.39 10.78
N LEU A 145 -11.89 1.88 10.55
CA LEU A 145 -12.13 0.75 9.68
C LEU A 145 -12.98 1.16 8.47
N PRO A 146 -12.64 0.75 7.25
CA PRO A 146 -13.52 0.92 6.10
C PRO A 146 -14.71 -0.06 6.19
N GLU A 147 -15.65 -0.01 5.24
CA GLU A 147 -16.74 -1.00 5.21
C GLU A 147 -16.20 -2.44 5.12
N ILE A 148 -16.97 -3.38 5.69
CA ILE A 148 -16.62 -4.81 5.78
C ILE A 148 -16.31 -5.40 4.39
N LYS A 149 -17.03 -5.00 3.34
CA LYS A 149 -16.77 -5.45 1.96
C LYS A 149 -15.35 -5.14 1.49
N HIS A 150 -14.82 -3.97 1.86
CA HIS A 150 -13.46 -3.55 1.51
C HIS A 150 -12.41 -4.28 2.34
N ILE A 151 -12.71 -4.53 3.62
CA ILE A 151 -11.86 -5.34 4.51
C ILE A 151 -11.69 -6.75 3.95
N ILE A 152 -12.81 -7.43 3.62
CA ILE A 152 -12.79 -8.80 3.09
C ILE A 152 -11.99 -8.86 1.78
N LYS A 153 -12.26 -7.95 0.85
CA LYS A 153 -11.51 -7.87 -0.42
C LYS A 153 -10.02 -7.70 -0.17
N ASN A 154 -9.65 -6.84 0.78
CA ASN A 154 -8.25 -6.58 1.08
C ASN A 154 -7.54 -7.80 1.72
N ILE A 155 -8.22 -8.50 2.62
CA ILE A 155 -7.70 -9.74 3.21
C ILE A 155 -7.44 -10.77 2.10
N LEU A 156 -8.37 -10.92 1.16
CA LEU A 156 -8.21 -11.86 0.04
C LEU A 156 -6.99 -11.49 -0.84
N ILE A 157 -6.84 -10.21 -1.21
CA ILE A 157 -5.68 -9.75 -2.00
C ILE A 157 -4.38 -9.98 -1.21
N ASN A 158 -4.36 -9.71 0.10
CA ASN A 158 -3.20 -9.93 0.95
C ASN A 158 -2.76 -11.41 0.97
N ILE A 159 -3.71 -12.33 1.14
CA ILE A 159 -3.44 -13.78 1.09
C ILE A 159 -2.84 -14.18 -0.27
N ILE A 160 -3.41 -13.70 -1.38
CA ILE A 160 -2.93 -13.99 -2.74
C ILE A 160 -1.49 -13.48 -2.93
N LEU A 161 -1.19 -12.25 -2.50
CA LEU A 161 0.16 -11.68 -2.65
C LEU A 161 1.18 -12.44 -1.79
N ILE A 162 0.85 -12.77 -0.54
CA ILE A 162 1.73 -13.57 0.32
C ILE A 162 1.98 -14.94 -0.30
N PHE A 163 0.95 -15.59 -0.84
CA PHE A 163 1.09 -16.86 -1.53
C PHE A 163 2.10 -16.79 -2.69
N PHE A 164 2.03 -15.75 -3.54
CA PHE A 164 3.01 -15.56 -4.62
C PHE A 164 4.43 -15.33 -4.10
N ILE A 165 4.60 -14.52 -3.06
CA ILE A 165 5.93 -14.29 -2.45
C ILE A 165 6.52 -15.60 -1.92
N VAL A 166 5.72 -16.41 -1.22
CA VAL A 166 6.15 -17.69 -0.66
C VAL A 166 6.48 -18.68 -1.78
N MET A 167 5.62 -18.81 -2.80
CA MET A 167 5.85 -19.72 -3.93
C MET A 167 7.15 -19.39 -4.69
N LEU A 168 7.39 -18.10 -4.98
CA LEU A 168 8.64 -17.68 -5.63
C LEU A 168 9.85 -17.87 -4.74
N SER A 169 9.71 -17.68 -3.42
CA SER A 169 10.78 -17.92 -2.45
C SER A 169 11.15 -19.40 -2.39
N ILE A 170 10.15 -20.30 -2.33
CA ILE A 170 10.36 -21.75 -2.39
C ILE A 170 11.03 -22.12 -3.71
N GLY A 171 10.52 -21.63 -4.85
CA GLY A 171 11.13 -21.87 -6.16
C GLY A 171 12.61 -21.46 -6.20
N THR A 172 12.94 -20.29 -5.66
CA THR A 172 14.33 -19.79 -5.57
C THR A 172 15.20 -20.67 -4.66
N ILE A 173 14.65 -21.29 -3.62
CA ILE A 173 15.40 -22.14 -2.69
C ILE A 173 15.59 -23.56 -3.25
N THR A 174 14.53 -24.15 -3.82
CA THR A 174 14.51 -25.56 -4.24
C THR A 174 15.18 -25.77 -5.59
N LEU A 175 15.07 -24.81 -6.50
CA LEU A 175 15.75 -24.87 -7.77
C LEU A 175 17.22 -24.49 -7.51
N ARG A 176 18.16 -25.41 -7.79
CA ARG A 176 19.62 -25.14 -7.69
C ARG A 176 20.14 -24.11 -8.71
N ILE A 177 19.20 -23.50 -9.43
CA ILE A 177 19.37 -22.45 -10.42
C ILE A 177 18.43 -21.35 -9.97
N SER A 178 18.98 -20.26 -9.43
CA SER A 178 18.19 -19.08 -9.13
C SER A 178 18.04 -18.26 -10.40
N SER A 179 16.81 -17.82 -10.64
CA SER A 179 16.53 -16.90 -11.73
C SER A 179 16.39 -15.50 -11.18
N VAL A 180 17.03 -14.52 -11.84
CA VAL A 180 16.78 -13.09 -11.58
C VAL A 180 15.28 -12.77 -11.65
N ILE A 181 14.52 -13.49 -12.46
CA ILE A 181 13.06 -13.37 -12.59
C ILE A 181 12.35 -13.61 -11.27
N PHE A 182 12.73 -14.64 -10.51
CA PHE A 182 12.09 -14.93 -9.23
C PHE A 182 12.39 -13.85 -8.20
N ILE A 183 13.62 -13.34 -8.19
CA ILE A 183 14.04 -12.24 -7.30
C ILE A 183 13.24 -10.97 -7.63
N LEU A 184 13.15 -10.60 -8.91
CA LEU A 184 12.36 -9.46 -9.37
C LEU A 184 10.86 -9.65 -9.08
N GLY A 185 10.35 -10.86 -9.22
CA GLY A 185 8.97 -11.22 -8.86
C GLY A 185 8.70 -11.02 -7.37
N ILE A 186 9.60 -11.50 -6.50
CA ILE A 186 9.51 -11.28 -5.05
C ILE A 186 9.52 -9.78 -4.73
N MET A 187 10.42 -9.00 -5.36
CA MET A 187 10.45 -7.54 -5.19
C MET A 187 9.12 -6.90 -5.59
N MET A 188 8.61 -7.22 -6.78
CA MET A 188 7.36 -6.69 -7.30
C MET A 188 6.19 -6.98 -6.37
N PHE A 189 5.98 -8.24 -5.98
CA PHE A 189 4.88 -8.60 -5.08
C PHE A 189 5.04 -7.98 -3.68
N THR A 190 6.27 -7.82 -3.18
CA THR A 190 6.53 -7.14 -1.89
C THR A 190 6.20 -5.64 -1.97
N ILE A 191 6.51 -4.97 -3.08
CA ILE A 191 6.14 -3.57 -3.31
C ILE A 191 4.62 -3.41 -3.38
N ILE A 192 3.93 -4.29 -4.09
CA ILE A 192 2.46 -4.28 -4.19
C ILE A 192 1.84 -4.53 -2.82
N LEU A 193 2.33 -5.53 -2.08
CA LEU A 193 1.88 -5.85 -0.72
C LEU A 193 2.02 -4.63 0.21
N SER A 194 3.20 -4.02 0.25
CA SER A 194 3.44 -2.85 1.09
C SER A 194 2.66 -1.60 0.68
N SER A 195 2.17 -1.57 -0.57
CA SER A 195 1.34 -0.50 -1.09
C SER A 195 -0.16 -0.79 -1.00
N GLN A 196 -0.59 -1.91 -0.42
CA GLN A 196 -2.03 -2.22 -0.26
C GLN A 196 -2.81 -1.13 0.46
N ASN A 197 -2.20 -0.49 1.47
CA ASN A 197 -2.80 0.64 2.19
C ASN A 197 -3.23 1.80 1.28
N VAL A 198 -2.57 1.96 0.13
CA VAL A 198 -2.95 2.96 -0.87
C VAL A 198 -4.31 2.61 -1.47
N TYR A 199 -4.44 1.37 -1.95
CA TYR A 199 -5.61 0.88 -2.68
C TYR A 199 -6.87 0.70 -1.81
N ILE A 200 -6.71 0.44 -0.51
CA ILE A 200 -7.83 0.25 0.43
C ILE A 200 -8.64 1.54 0.60
N TYR A 201 -7.95 2.68 0.62
CA TYR A 201 -8.52 3.99 0.90
C TYR A 201 -8.45 4.92 -0.31
N ASP A 202 -8.30 4.36 -1.52
CA ASP A 202 -8.18 5.11 -2.77
C ASP A 202 -9.54 5.61 -3.28
N LYS A 203 -10.63 5.03 -2.77
CA LYS A 203 -11.98 5.47 -3.11
C LYS A 203 -12.38 6.66 -2.26
N ILE A 204 -12.79 7.71 -2.95
CA ILE A 204 -13.33 8.95 -2.41
C ILE A 204 -14.66 8.64 -1.72
N ASN A 205 -14.88 9.21 -0.54
CA ASN A 205 -16.08 9.01 0.28
C ASN A 205 -16.31 7.53 0.66
N THR A 206 -15.27 6.84 1.10
CA THR A 206 -15.47 5.48 1.63
C THR A 206 -16.16 5.58 2.98
N ARG A 207 -17.37 5.03 3.12
CA ARG A 207 -18.00 4.93 4.43
C ARG A 207 -17.18 4.00 5.32
N GLY A 208 -17.08 4.34 6.58
CA GLY A 208 -16.29 3.59 7.55
C GLY A 208 -16.97 3.53 8.90
N LYS A 209 -16.30 2.83 9.81
CA LYS A 209 -16.65 2.74 11.22
C LYS A 209 -15.47 3.23 12.05
N ILE A 210 -15.77 4.04 13.05
CA ILE A 210 -14.82 4.47 14.06
C ILE A 210 -15.16 3.81 15.40
N GLY A 211 -14.14 3.42 16.15
CA GLY A 211 -14.30 2.78 17.45
C GLY A 211 -13.13 3.04 18.39
N GLY A 212 -13.37 2.84 19.69
CA GLY A 212 -12.33 2.93 20.73
C GLY A 212 -11.67 4.31 20.82
N VAL A 213 -12.44 5.39 20.53
CA VAL A 213 -11.95 6.77 20.54
C VAL A 213 -11.47 7.13 21.95
N ARG A 214 -10.19 7.47 22.06
CA ARG A 214 -9.56 7.96 23.29
C ARG A 214 -9.08 9.38 23.06
N TRP A 215 -9.84 10.34 23.59
CA TRP A 215 -9.48 11.75 23.56
C TRP A 215 -8.21 12.00 24.37
N ARG A 216 -7.32 12.82 23.83
CA ARG A 216 -6.14 13.31 24.53
C ARG A 216 -6.56 14.58 25.26
N LYS A 217 -6.54 14.52 26.60
CA LYS A 217 -6.71 15.69 27.47
C LYS A 217 -5.59 16.70 27.21
#